data_AF-A0A961YJJ5-F1
#
_entry.id   AF-A0A961YJJ5-F1
#
_cell.length_a   1.000
_cell.length_b   1.000
_cell.length_c   1.000
_cell.angle_alpha   90.00
_cell.angle_beta   90.00
_cell.angle_gamma   90.00
#
_symmetry.space_group_name_H-M   'P 1'
#
loop_
_entity.id
_entity.type
_entity.pdbx_description
1 polymer ?
#
loop_
_entity_poly.entity_id
_entity_poly.type
_entity_poly.pdbx_seq_one_letter_code
_entity_poly.pdbx_strand_id
1 'polypeptide(L)'
;MSVTEQRQSRSKPARPKLVFGGLIAAAIVGLGLWSSTPSAGPAAAKSGKNGIAVQITGTGKPINASGASVTIRGDASAITASGALVDIAATVKGDVEAGGAEVSIDGDIGGDLRTGGGLIEVAGTVAGKSYIGGAVIRFDAKAEKDVNAGGATLVIGQNAEIKGDLAAGAASLTIDG
;
A
#
# COMPACT_ATOMS: atom_id res chain seq x y z
N MET A 1 -39.43 -48.70 -60.52
CA MET A 1 -40.09 -48.48 -59.22
C MET A 1 -39.09 -47.73 -58.35
N SER A 2 -38.84 -46.44 -58.59
CA SER A 2 -39.67 -45.27 -58.23
C SER A 2 -39.59 -44.93 -56.74
N VAL A 3 -38.65 -44.01 -56.44
CA VAL A 3 -38.60 -42.95 -55.41
C VAL A 3 -39.54 -43.05 -54.21
N THR A 4 -38.99 -42.98 -53.00
CA THR A 4 -39.63 -42.28 -51.85
C THR A 4 -38.55 -41.61 -50.99
N GLU A 5 -38.76 -40.32 -50.75
CA GLU A 5 -37.93 -39.33 -50.07
C GLU A 5 -37.64 -39.64 -48.59
N GLN A 6 -36.63 -38.99 -47.99
CA GLN A 6 -36.88 -37.98 -46.94
C GLN A 6 -35.59 -37.30 -46.43
N ARG A 7 -35.58 -35.99 -46.65
CA ARG A 7 -35.06 -34.90 -45.81
C ARG A 7 -33.56 -34.80 -45.47
N GLN A 8 -32.95 -33.92 -46.26
CA GLN A 8 -31.89 -32.99 -45.89
C GLN A 8 -32.11 -32.28 -44.54
N SER A 9 -31.03 -32.06 -43.77
CA SER A 9 -30.62 -30.74 -43.27
C SER A 9 -29.56 -30.87 -42.16
N ARG A 10 -28.29 -30.80 -42.54
CA ARG A 10 -27.20 -30.42 -41.63
C ARG A 10 -26.27 -29.46 -42.38
N SER A 11 -26.55 -28.17 -42.29
CA SER A 11 -25.52 -27.12 -42.30
C SER A 11 -26.13 -25.79 -41.88
N LYS A 12 -25.53 -25.11 -40.89
CA LYS A 12 -25.04 -23.71 -40.93
C LYS A 12 -24.79 -23.18 -39.50
N PRO A 13 -23.60 -22.64 -39.19
CA PRO A 13 -23.37 -21.87 -37.97
C PRO A 13 -23.83 -20.41 -38.18
N ALA A 14 -24.61 -19.85 -37.25
CA ALA A 14 -25.07 -18.46 -37.28
C ALA A 14 -24.58 -17.68 -36.04
N ARG A 15 -24.01 -16.51 -36.29
CA ARG A 15 -23.32 -15.59 -35.36
C ARG A 15 -24.25 -15.02 -34.26
N PRO A 16 -23.75 -14.67 -33.06
CA PRO A 16 -24.53 -13.98 -32.04
C PRO A 16 -24.79 -12.52 -32.47
N LYS A 17 -26.04 -12.07 -32.34
CA LYS A 17 -26.48 -10.69 -32.59
C LYS A 17 -26.42 -9.88 -31.29
N LEU A 18 -25.67 -8.78 -31.32
CA LEU A 18 -25.63 -7.72 -30.30
C LEU A 18 -26.93 -6.91 -30.41
N VAL A 19 -27.72 -6.79 -29.33
CA VAL A 19 -28.91 -5.94 -29.29
C VAL A 19 -28.65 -4.79 -28.31
N PHE A 20 -28.62 -3.58 -28.86
CA PHE A 20 -28.60 -2.29 -28.17
C PHE A 20 -30.04 -1.93 -27.76
N GLY A 21 -30.23 -1.53 -26.50
CA GLY A 21 -31.47 -0.94 -25.98
C GLY A 21 -31.41 -0.91 -24.45
N GLY A 22 -31.75 0.15 -23.72
CA GLY A 22 -32.26 1.46 -24.08
C GLY A 22 -32.03 2.41 -22.90
N LEU A 23 -32.01 3.70 -23.23
CA LEU A 23 -31.78 4.82 -22.33
C LEU A 23 -33.12 5.16 -21.67
N ILE A 24 -33.24 5.04 -20.34
CA ILE A 24 -34.41 5.53 -19.60
C ILE A 24 -33.93 6.58 -18.60
N ALA A 25 -34.19 7.83 -18.95
CA ALA A 25 -34.09 8.98 -18.07
C ALA A 25 -35.35 9.05 -17.19
N ALA A 26 -35.17 9.09 -15.88
CA ALA A 26 -36.23 9.42 -14.93
C ALA A 26 -35.76 10.63 -14.11
N ALA A 27 -36.34 11.79 -14.43
CA ALA A 27 -36.25 13.00 -13.64
C ALA A 27 -37.20 12.86 -12.42
N ILE A 28 -36.66 13.01 -11.21
CA ILE A 28 -37.46 13.25 -10.00
C ILE A 28 -37.03 14.60 -9.45
N VAL A 29 -37.93 15.59 -9.58
CA VAL A 29 -37.86 16.86 -8.86
C VAL A 29 -38.62 16.64 -7.55
N GLY A 30 -37.88 16.63 -6.44
CA GLY A 30 -38.42 16.49 -5.08
C GLY A 30 -37.79 17.55 -4.16
N LEU A 31 -38.65 18.41 -3.64
CA LEU A 31 -38.40 19.51 -2.69
C LEU A 31 -37.59 19.11 -1.45
N GLY A 32 -36.60 19.95 -1.12
CA GLY A 32 -36.30 20.38 0.25
C GLY A 32 -35.90 19.33 1.29
N LEU A 33 -34.64 18.87 1.23
CA LEU A 33 -33.91 18.40 2.40
C LEU A 33 -32.56 19.11 2.41
N TRP A 34 -32.22 19.76 3.53
CA TRP A 34 -30.86 20.23 3.82
C TRP A 34 -29.94 19.02 3.67
N SER A 35 -29.31 18.89 2.51
CA SER A 35 -28.18 18.02 2.34
C SER A 35 -26.99 18.92 2.53
N SER A 36 -26.28 18.73 3.63
CA SER A 36 -24.91 19.20 3.78
C SER A 36 -24.20 18.77 2.51
N THR A 37 -23.90 19.71 1.61
CA THR A 37 -22.95 19.43 0.55
C THR A 37 -21.69 19.05 1.31
N PRO A 38 -21.14 17.82 1.16
CA PRO A 38 -19.72 17.69 1.38
C PRO A 38 -19.14 18.64 0.34
N SER A 39 -18.75 19.84 0.77
CA SER A 39 -17.79 20.62 0.03
C SER A 39 -16.58 19.70 -0.07
N ALA A 40 -16.46 19.05 -1.22
CA ALA A 40 -15.21 18.52 -1.67
C ALA A 40 -14.30 19.74 -1.83
N GLY A 41 -13.77 20.23 -0.70
CA GLY A 41 -12.57 21.04 -0.69
C GLY A 41 -11.55 20.28 -1.53
N PRO A 42 -10.72 20.98 -2.31
CA PRO A 42 -9.85 20.35 -3.28
C PRO A 42 -9.07 19.24 -2.57
N ALA A 43 -9.46 17.99 -2.84
CA ALA A 43 -8.71 16.84 -2.40
C ALA A 43 -7.38 17.01 -3.11
N ALA A 44 -6.35 17.40 -2.35
CA ALA A 44 -5.01 17.59 -2.87
C ALA A 44 -4.72 16.42 -3.80
N ALA A 45 -4.45 16.73 -5.08
CA ALA A 45 -4.07 15.74 -6.07
C ALA A 45 -2.74 15.12 -5.62
N LYS A 46 -2.83 14.15 -4.71
CA LYS A 46 -1.72 13.31 -4.28
C LYS A 46 -1.39 12.45 -5.49
N SER A 47 -0.11 12.34 -5.81
CA SER A 47 0.42 11.42 -6.82
C SER A 47 0.22 9.97 -6.36
N GLY A 48 -1.03 9.52 -6.25
CA GLY A 48 -1.46 8.18 -5.88
C GLY A 48 -1.39 7.26 -7.08
N LYS A 49 -0.34 6.45 -7.19
CA LYS A 49 -0.37 5.32 -8.11
C LYS A 49 -1.10 4.18 -7.40
N ASN A 50 -2.28 3.82 -7.90
CA ASN A 50 -3.08 2.72 -7.36
C ASN A 50 -3.01 1.53 -8.33
N GLY A 51 -2.59 0.35 -7.86
CA GLY A 51 -2.45 -0.82 -8.71
C GLY A 51 -2.10 -2.11 -7.96
N ILE A 52 -2.14 -3.24 -8.66
CA ILE A 52 -1.73 -4.55 -8.10
C ILE A 52 -0.22 -4.54 -7.81
N ALA A 53 0.57 -3.89 -8.67
CA ALA A 53 1.98 -3.62 -8.46
C ALA A 53 2.27 -2.14 -8.77
N VAL A 54 2.71 -1.40 -7.76
CA VAL A 54 3.00 0.03 -7.83
C VAL A 54 4.50 0.22 -7.68
N GLN A 55 5.18 0.48 -8.79
CA GLN A 55 6.60 0.85 -8.77
C GLN A 55 6.76 2.36 -8.93
N ILE A 56 7.50 2.96 -7.99
CA ILE A 56 7.76 4.40 -7.97
C ILE A 56 9.25 4.64 -7.85
N THR A 57 9.82 5.24 -8.88
CA THR A 57 11.13 5.87 -8.81
C THR A 57 10.92 7.30 -8.31
N GLY A 58 11.52 7.61 -7.16
CA GLY A 58 11.43 8.87 -6.47
C GLY A 58 11.99 10.01 -7.30
N THR A 59 11.32 11.16 -7.19
CA THR A 59 11.66 12.40 -7.91
C THR A 59 11.87 13.57 -6.96
N GLY A 60 12.14 13.28 -5.67
CA GLY A 60 12.27 14.29 -4.61
C GLY A 60 10.97 14.93 -4.16
N LYS A 61 9.81 14.48 -4.68
CA LYS A 61 8.47 14.91 -4.27
C LYS A 61 7.89 13.95 -3.21
N PRO A 62 6.84 14.34 -2.48
CA PRO A 62 6.10 13.40 -1.65
C PRO A 62 5.45 12.31 -2.50
N ILE A 63 5.58 11.06 -2.06
CA ILE A 63 5.06 9.88 -2.73
C ILE A 63 3.89 9.35 -1.91
N ASN A 64 2.75 9.14 -2.58
CA ASN A 64 1.63 8.40 -2.01
C ASN A 64 1.40 7.16 -2.87
N ALA A 65 1.46 5.97 -2.29
CA ALA A 65 1.35 4.72 -3.03
C ALA A 65 0.40 3.79 -2.30
N SER A 66 -0.59 3.26 -3.01
CA SER A 66 -1.44 2.22 -2.43
C SER A 66 -1.68 1.10 -3.43
N GLY A 67 -1.57 -0.15 -3.00
CA GLY A 67 -1.65 -1.27 -3.93
C GLY A 67 -1.53 -2.62 -3.26
N ALA A 68 -1.65 -3.71 -4.02
CA ALA A 68 -1.39 -5.03 -3.44
C ALA A 68 0.11 -5.21 -3.17
N SER A 69 0.97 -4.79 -4.10
CA SER A 69 2.41 -4.68 -3.92
C SER A 69 2.87 -3.26 -4.25
N VAL A 70 3.71 -2.69 -3.40
CA VAL A 70 4.25 -1.34 -3.54
C VAL A 70 5.77 -1.43 -3.42
N THR A 71 6.48 -0.90 -4.41
CA THR A 71 7.94 -0.82 -4.39
C THR A 71 8.37 0.61 -4.69
N ILE A 72 9.13 1.22 -3.79
CA ILE A 72 9.59 2.60 -3.90
C ILE A 72 11.12 2.61 -3.89
N ARG A 73 11.73 3.28 -4.86
CA ARG A 73 13.19 3.41 -5.02
C ARG A 73 13.58 4.85 -5.33
N GLY A 74 14.83 5.25 -5.08
CA GLY A 74 15.35 6.59 -5.40
C GLY A 74 15.14 7.59 -4.27
N ASP A 75 14.85 8.86 -4.59
CA ASP A 75 14.72 9.93 -3.58
C ASP A 75 13.28 10.42 -3.41
N ALA A 76 12.82 10.54 -2.16
CA ALA A 76 11.51 11.06 -1.82
C ALA A 76 11.60 12.17 -0.76
N SER A 77 10.65 13.12 -0.79
CA SER A 77 10.55 14.10 0.31
C SER A 77 9.84 13.48 1.52
N ALA A 78 8.73 12.78 1.28
CA ALA A 78 7.99 12.02 2.28
C ALA A 78 7.34 10.82 1.58
N ILE A 79 7.09 9.74 2.31
CA ILE A 79 6.44 8.55 1.75
C ILE A 79 5.22 8.20 2.59
N THR A 80 4.09 8.03 1.93
CA THR A 80 2.92 7.32 2.47
C THR A 80 2.66 6.12 1.58
N ALA A 81 2.84 4.91 2.12
CA ALA A 81 2.67 3.67 1.39
C ALA A 81 1.71 2.73 2.14
N SER A 82 0.81 2.08 1.43
CA SER A 82 -0.05 1.06 2.02
C SER A 82 -0.32 -0.09 1.05
N GLY A 83 -0.19 -1.34 1.50
CA GLY A 83 -0.45 -2.48 0.65
C GLY A 83 -0.40 -3.83 1.33
N ALA A 84 -0.47 -4.93 0.58
CA ALA A 84 -0.19 -6.25 1.16
C ALA A 84 1.33 -6.42 1.34
N LEU A 85 2.10 -6.06 0.32
CA LEU A 85 3.57 -6.03 0.35
C LEU A 85 4.06 -4.60 0.09
N VAL A 86 4.92 -4.09 0.96
CA VAL A 86 5.53 -2.75 0.83
C VAL A 86 7.04 -2.88 0.94
N ASP A 87 7.75 -2.45 -0.09
CA ASP A 87 9.22 -2.41 -0.17
C ASP A 87 9.68 -0.97 -0.41
N ILE A 88 10.43 -0.41 0.54
CA ILE A 88 10.95 0.96 0.51
C ILE A 88 12.48 0.92 0.55
N ALA A 89 13.08 0.97 -0.64
CA ALA A 89 14.52 1.09 -0.85
C ALA A 89 14.84 2.49 -1.43
N ALA A 90 14.39 3.52 -0.73
CA ALA A 90 14.46 4.92 -1.16
C ALA A 90 14.95 5.82 -0.03
N THR A 91 15.77 6.82 -0.36
CA THR A 91 16.19 7.86 0.59
C THR A 91 15.07 8.88 0.76
N VAL A 92 14.61 9.06 1.99
CA VAL A 92 13.50 9.95 2.35
C VAL A 92 14.03 11.09 3.20
N LYS A 93 13.78 12.34 2.79
CA LYS A 93 14.26 13.51 3.56
C LYS A 93 13.41 13.82 4.80
N GLY A 94 12.12 13.52 4.74
CA GLY A 94 11.15 13.72 5.81
C GLY A 94 10.61 12.40 6.33
N ASP A 95 9.30 12.35 6.57
CA ASP A 95 8.65 11.24 7.28
C ASP A 95 8.24 10.10 6.35
N VAL A 96 8.22 8.90 6.91
CA VAL A 96 7.72 7.68 6.26
C VAL A 96 6.56 7.10 7.05
N GLU A 97 5.45 6.87 6.36
CA GLU A 97 4.29 6.15 6.86
C GLU A 97 4.04 4.94 5.96
N ALA A 98 4.24 3.73 6.47
CA ALA A 98 4.14 2.49 5.69
C ALA A 98 3.28 1.44 6.41
N GLY A 99 2.24 0.94 5.74
CA GLY A 99 1.33 -0.07 6.31
C GLY A 99 1.16 -1.28 5.40
N GLY A 100 1.23 -2.50 5.94
CA GLY A 100 0.89 -3.68 5.13
C GLY A 100 0.93 -5.03 5.82
N ALA A 101 0.70 -6.12 5.07
CA ALA A 101 0.88 -7.46 5.64
C ALA A 101 2.39 -7.74 5.84
N GLU A 102 3.20 -7.31 4.89
CA GLU A 102 4.66 -7.36 4.93
C GLU A 102 5.23 -6.00 4.53
N VAL A 103 6.12 -5.45 5.36
CA VAL A 103 6.76 -4.15 5.14
C VAL A 103 8.27 -4.31 5.30
N SER A 104 9.02 -3.96 4.26
CA SER A 104 10.48 -3.92 4.26
C SER A 104 10.97 -2.50 3.98
N ILE A 105 11.86 -2.00 4.83
CA ILE A 105 12.42 -0.66 4.77
C ILE A 105 13.94 -0.76 4.84
N ASP A 106 14.58 -0.56 3.70
CA ASP A 106 16.04 -0.61 3.53
C ASP A 106 16.64 0.79 3.31
N GLY A 107 15.82 1.77 2.93
CA GLY A 107 16.27 3.14 2.67
C GLY A 107 16.49 4.00 3.92
N ASP A 108 17.27 5.07 3.76
CA ASP A 108 17.51 6.07 4.81
C ASP A 108 16.35 7.05 4.96
N ILE A 109 15.95 7.32 6.21
CA ILE A 109 14.84 8.18 6.60
C ILE A 109 15.38 9.35 7.42
N GLY A 110 15.24 10.57 6.90
CA GLY A 110 15.65 11.81 7.56
C GLY A 110 14.67 12.31 8.63
N GLY A 111 13.41 11.90 8.56
CA GLY A 111 12.36 12.23 9.53
C GLY A 111 11.94 11.04 10.41
N ASP A 112 10.69 11.06 10.83
CA ASP A 112 10.11 9.99 11.65
C ASP A 112 9.69 8.79 10.79
N LEU A 113 9.85 7.58 11.35
CA LEU A 113 9.33 6.35 10.77
C LEU A 113 8.08 5.92 11.53
N ARG A 114 6.97 5.73 10.82
CA ARG A 114 5.74 5.12 11.33
C ARG A 114 5.40 3.94 10.45
N THR A 115 5.44 2.73 11.00
CA THR A 115 5.07 1.54 10.23
C THR A 115 4.25 0.55 11.01
N GLY A 116 3.31 -0.08 10.31
CA GLY A 116 2.39 -1.05 10.86
C GLY A 116 2.21 -2.26 9.95
N GLY A 117 2.19 -3.47 10.50
CA GLY A 117 1.97 -4.64 9.66
C GLY A 117 2.01 -6.02 10.32
N GLY A 118 1.98 -7.07 9.50
CA GLY A 118 2.13 -8.45 9.97
C GLY A 118 3.60 -8.77 10.24
N LEU A 119 4.41 -8.73 9.18
CA LEU A 119 5.86 -8.85 9.22
C LEU A 119 6.49 -7.51 8.87
N ILE A 120 7.40 -7.02 9.71
CA ILE A 120 8.10 -5.76 9.50
C ILE A 120 9.60 -5.99 9.60
N GLU A 121 10.32 -5.52 8.60
CA GLU A 121 11.77 -5.54 8.55
C GLU A 121 12.30 -4.13 8.30
N VAL A 122 13.19 -3.66 9.17
CA VAL A 122 13.82 -2.34 9.05
C VAL A 122 15.33 -2.53 9.13
N ALA A 123 16.05 -2.14 8.06
CA ALA A 123 17.50 -2.27 7.95
C ALA A 123 18.22 -0.94 7.64
N GLY A 124 17.50 0.10 7.20
CA GLY A 124 18.07 1.41 6.87
C GLY A 124 18.43 2.29 8.08
N THR A 125 18.76 3.55 7.82
CA THR A 125 18.97 4.56 8.88
C THR A 125 17.68 5.35 9.16
N VAL A 126 17.37 5.65 10.41
CA VAL A 126 16.27 6.53 10.82
C VAL A 126 16.81 7.66 11.70
N ALA A 127 16.78 8.88 11.19
CA ALA A 127 17.25 10.06 11.91
C ALA A 127 16.21 10.63 12.91
N GLY A 128 14.93 10.36 12.69
CA GLY A 128 13.82 10.72 13.58
C GLY A 128 13.44 9.62 14.56
N LYS A 129 12.23 9.72 15.13
CA LYS A 129 11.68 8.70 16.02
C LYS A 129 11.06 7.57 15.22
N SER A 130 11.22 6.34 15.70
CA SER A 130 10.62 5.15 15.07
C SER A 130 9.41 4.67 15.88
N TYR A 131 8.28 4.48 15.21
CA TYR A 131 7.05 3.90 15.74
C TYR A 131 6.68 2.68 14.90
N ILE A 132 6.83 1.50 15.47
CA ILE A 132 6.74 0.23 14.74
C ILE A 132 5.72 -0.67 15.45
N GLY A 133 4.69 -1.11 14.74
CA GLY A 133 3.66 -1.97 15.30
C GLY A 133 3.37 -3.18 14.42
N GLY A 134 3.62 -4.40 14.88
CA GLY A 134 3.32 -5.57 14.06
C GLY A 134 3.34 -6.92 14.77
N ALA A 135 3.01 -7.99 14.06
CA ALA A 135 3.04 -9.33 14.68
C ALA A 135 4.49 -9.80 14.89
N VAL A 136 5.32 -9.68 13.85
CA VAL A 136 6.74 -10.02 13.89
C VAL A 136 7.53 -8.80 13.40
N ILE A 137 8.45 -8.32 14.23
CA ILE A 137 9.26 -7.15 13.94
C ILE A 137 10.74 -7.55 14.01
N ARG A 138 11.48 -7.24 12.95
CA ARG A 138 12.93 -7.36 12.89
C ARG A 138 13.53 -5.99 12.63
N PHE A 139 14.22 -5.44 13.63
CA PHE A 139 14.85 -4.14 13.57
C PHE A 139 16.37 -4.32 13.57
N ASP A 140 17.00 -4.14 12.42
CA ASP A 140 18.46 -4.23 12.21
C ASP A 140 18.97 -2.91 11.60
N ALA A 141 18.49 -1.80 12.17
CA ALA A 141 18.61 -0.46 11.62
C ALA A 141 19.32 0.49 12.59
N LYS A 142 19.85 1.60 12.06
CA LYS A 142 20.44 2.66 12.87
C LYS A 142 19.40 3.72 13.19
N ALA A 143 19.03 3.88 14.47
CA ALA A 143 18.16 4.93 14.95
C ALA A 143 18.96 6.02 15.69
N GLU A 144 18.87 7.25 15.21
CA GLU A 144 19.51 8.40 15.86
C GLU A 144 18.73 8.92 17.08
N LYS A 145 17.48 8.51 17.24
CA LYS A 145 16.59 8.86 18.36
C LYS A 145 15.89 7.63 18.93
N ASP A 146 14.79 7.86 19.63
CA ASP A 146 13.99 6.83 20.30
C ASP A 146 13.33 5.86 19.31
N VAL A 147 13.28 4.59 19.70
CA VAL A 147 12.58 3.52 18.99
C VAL A 147 11.45 3.00 19.87
N ASN A 148 10.22 3.09 19.39
CA ASN A 148 9.05 2.50 20.01
C ASN A 148 8.52 1.36 19.13
N ALA A 149 8.67 0.13 19.60
CA ALA A 149 8.30 -1.07 18.85
C ALA A 149 7.39 -1.98 19.68
N GLY A 150 6.26 -2.38 19.10
CA GLY A 150 5.25 -3.20 19.77
C GLY A 150 4.75 -4.36 18.91
N GLY A 151 4.78 -5.59 19.43
CA GLY A 151 4.37 -6.75 18.65
C GLY A 151 4.25 -8.08 19.38
N ALA A 152 4.02 -9.18 18.67
CA ALA A 152 4.07 -10.51 19.30
C ALA A 152 5.52 -10.97 19.46
N THR A 153 6.33 -10.82 18.41
CA THR A 153 7.76 -11.10 18.41
C THR A 153 8.51 -9.85 17.96
N LEU A 154 9.50 -9.41 18.74
CA LEU A 154 10.39 -8.32 18.42
C LEU A 154 11.84 -8.80 18.51
N VAL A 155 12.58 -8.63 17.43
CA VAL A 155 14.01 -8.93 17.34
C VAL A 155 14.75 -7.64 17.02
N ILE A 156 15.63 -7.24 17.93
CA ILE A 156 16.62 -6.20 17.67
C ILE A 156 17.89 -6.93 17.22
N GLY A 157 18.23 -6.74 15.95
CA GLY A 157 19.34 -7.44 15.32
C GLY A 157 20.69 -6.92 15.77
N GLN A 158 21.73 -7.71 15.51
CA GLN A 158 23.11 -7.42 15.89
C GLN A 158 23.71 -6.14 15.30
N ASN A 159 23.16 -5.63 14.20
CA ASN A 159 23.64 -4.40 13.57
C ASN A 159 22.79 -3.18 13.96
N ALA A 160 21.76 -3.37 14.80
CA ALA A 160 20.93 -2.27 15.26
C ALA A 160 21.73 -1.34 16.19
N GLU A 161 21.72 -0.05 15.88
CA GLU A 161 22.34 0.98 16.71
C GLU A 161 21.25 2.00 17.10
N ILE A 162 20.88 2.04 18.37
CA ILE A 162 19.86 2.96 18.89
C ILE A 162 20.53 3.96 19.81
N LYS A 163 20.63 5.22 19.37
CA LYS A 163 21.27 6.28 20.16
C LYS A 163 20.35 6.89 21.22
N GLY A 164 19.03 6.82 21.01
CA GLY A 164 18.02 7.26 21.97
C GLY A 164 17.54 6.13 22.87
N ASP A 165 16.30 6.26 23.35
CA ASP A 165 15.68 5.24 24.20
C ASP A 165 14.97 4.16 23.36
N LEU A 166 15.12 2.89 23.75
CA LEU A 166 14.32 1.78 23.21
C LEU A 166 13.13 1.49 24.13
N ALA A 167 11.92 1.74 23.64
CA ALA A 167 10.67 1.30 24.25
C ALA A 167 10.11 0.11 23.46
N ALA A 168 10.18 -1.08 24.06
CA ALA A 168 9.77 -2.33 23.44
C ALA A 168 8.63 -2.99 24.21
N GLY A 169 7.55 -3.37 23.52
CA GLY A 169 6.43 -4.12 24.09
C GLY A 169 6.13 -5.36 23.25
N ALA A 170 6.64 -6.53 23.65
CA ALA A 170 6.37 -7.77 22.93
C ALA A 170 6.16 -8.98 23.83
N ALA A 171 5.48 -10.00 23.30
CA ALA A 171 5.34 -11.29 23.99
C ALA A 171 6.68 -12.05 24.02
N SER A 172 7.47 -11.94 22.96
CA SER A 172 8.86 -12.38 22.89
C SER A 172 9.74 -11.23 22.39
N LEU A 173 10.77 -10.89 23.17
CA LEU A 173 11.76 -9.87 22.82
C LEU A 173 13.15 -10.53 22.81
N THR A 174 13.83 -10.44 21.68
CA THR A 174 15.23 -10.86 21.51
C THR A 174 16.06 -9.65 21.12
N ILE A 175 17.24 -9.50 21.73
CA ILE A 175 18.17 -8.41 21.44
C ILE A 175 19.53 -9.08 21.22
N ASP A 176 20.02 -9.02 19.99
CA ASP A 176 21.25 -9.70 19.53
C ASP A 176 22.45 -8.73 19.48
N GLY A 177 22.46 -7.67 20.30
CA GLY A 177 23.44 -6.59 20.31
C GLY A 177 24.46 -6.63 21.44
#